data_AF-A0A117KXX2-F1
#
_entry.id   AF-A0A117KXX2-F1
#
_cell.length_a   1.000
_cell.length_b   1.000
_cell.length_c   1.000
_cell.angle_alpha   90.00
_cell.angle_beta   90.00
_cell.angle_gamma   90.00
#
_symmetry.space_group_name_H-M   'P 1'
#
loop_
_entity.id
_entity.type
_entity.pdbx_description
1 polymer ?
#
loop_
_entity_poly.entity_id
_entity_poly.type
_entity_poly.pdbx_seq_one_letter_code
_entity_poly.pdbx_strand_id
1 'polypeptide(L)'
;METAGAKPSYGAGEEEIDLRELVLALWNQRRLIILVTLMALLAAVVFSLLSPPVYRVETLVELDNTDPESFKPNEAKEVLESRALLAKALEQLSLEVDPSIFEAEGEIVKDTNYIKFSLEGRDPEETTAVADKMLALFLEERNRVYREKLAPLKENLEQISQDLERGSIDRDRIQSIIASLEKEPLGDIERQLYALQLSLLQSMQAQERVGLMVQYLSLQDKLSSLHPARVIDGVSPPEKVRPRLFLNVAVAAVLGLMLGTFVALGRTWWNRPATGEGVEAREGGR
;
A
#
# COMPACT_ATOMS: atom_id res chain seq x y z
N MET A 1 5.01 -84.84 -35.52
CA MET A 1 4.43 -83.48 -35.46
C MET A 1 3.98 -83.29 -34.02
N GLU A 2 4.85 -82.74 -33.18
CA GLU A 2 4.58 -82.56 -31.76
C GLU A 2 5.12 -81.17 -31.37
N THR A 3 4.19 -80.31 -30.95
CA THR A 3 4.40 -78.93 -30.56
C THR A 3 4.89 -78.89 -29.11
N ALA A 4 6.07 -78.34 -28.86
CA ALA A 4 6.45 -77.88 -27.53
C ALA A 4 7.19 -76.56 -27.68
N GLY A 5 6.43 -75.46 -27.61
CA GLY A 5 6.98 -74.12 -27.52
C GLY A 5 7.71 -73.96 -26.19
N ALA A 6 9.03 -73.84 -26.25
CA ALA A 6 9.83 -73.40 -25.13
C ALA A 6 9.43 -71.97 -24.75
N LYS A 7 8.75 -71.80 -23.62
CA LYS A 7 8.56 -70.49 -23.02
C LYS A 7 9.89 -70.04 -22.41
N PRO A 8 10.43 -68.86 -22.74
CA PRO A 8 11.55 -68.31 -21.99
C PRO A 8 11.07 -67.97 -20.58
N SER A 9 11.74 -68.53 -19.59
CA SER A 9 11.63 -68.13 -18.19
C SER A 9 12.31 -66.77 -18.05
N TYR A 10 11.52 -65.70 -17.91
CA TYR A 10 12.02 -64.42 -17.44
C TYR A 10 12.13 -64.50 -15.91
N GLY A 11 13.30 -64.90 -15.43
CA GLY A 11 13.74 -64.69 -14.05
C GLY A 11 14.80 -63.60 -14.03
N ALA A 12 14.37 -62.35 -14.03
CA ALA A 12 15.22 -61.20 -13.71
C ALA A 12 14.52 -60.47 -12.57
N GLY A 13 15.19 -60.38 -11.43
CA GLY A 13 14.64 -59.89 -10.18
C GLY A 13 14.04 -58.49 -10.31
N GLU A 14 12.72 -58.40 -10.15
CA GLU A 14 12.13 -57.21 -9.59
C GLU A 14 12.48 -57.25 -8.10
N GLU A 15 13.57 -56.60 -7.71
CA GLU A 15 13.78 -56.20 -6.33
C GLU A 15 12.60 -55.29 -5.95
N GLU A 16 11.52 -55.87 -5.45
CA GLU A 16 10.43 -55.12 -4.85
C GLU A 16 11.04 -54.33 -3.68
N ILE A 17 11.05 -53.00 -3.80
CA ILE A 17 11.52 -52.12 -2.73
C ILE A 17 10.54 -52.30 -1.56
N ASP A 18 10.93 -53.12 -0.57
CA ASP A 18 10.11 -53.30 0.62
C ASP A 18 10.12 -52.02 1.46
N LEU A 19 8.96 -51.36 1.53
CA LEU A 19 8.76 -50.12 2.29
C LEU A 19 9.12 -50.30 3.78
N ARG A 20 9.01 -51.53 4.31
CA ARG A 20 9.37 -51.83 5.70
C ARG A 20 10.86 -51.72 5.94
N GLU A 21 11.68 -52.13 4.97
CA GLU A 21 13.15 -52.05 5.06
C GLU A 21 13.60 -50.58 5.10
N LEU A 22 12.99 -49.72 4.28
CA LEU A 22 13.25 -48.28 4.28
C LEU A 22 12.91 -47.63 5.63
N VAL A 23 11.76 -47.96 6.22
CA VAL A 23 11.35 -47.42 7.53
C VAL A 23 12.29 -47.87 8.64
N LEU A 24 12.71 -49.14 8.65
CA LEU A 24 13.67 -49.66 9.63
C LEU A 24 15.06 -49.02 9.47
N ALA A 25 15.51 -48.83 8.22
CA ALA A 25 16.75 -48.13 7.89
C ALA A 25 16.76 -46.70 8.45
N LEU A 26 15.67 -45.95 8.25
CA LEU A 26 15.48 -44.61 8.80
C LEU A 26 15.45 -44.60 10.33
N TRP A 27 14.75 -45.56 10.95
CA TRP A 27 14.66 -45.66 12.41
C TRP A 27 16.02 -45.94 13.07
N ASN A 28 16.83 -46.80 12.45
CA ASN A 28 18.17 -47.14 12.94
C ASN A 28 19.12 -45.93 12.92
N GLN A 29 18.91 -45.00 11.98
CA GLN A 29 19.73 -43.80 11.82
C GLN A 29 19.08 -42.51 12.36
N ARG A 30 18.04 -42.63 13.21
CA ARG A 30 17.32 -41.47 13.78
C ARG A 30 18.22 -40.42 14.43
N ARG A 31 19.34 -40.82 15.04
CA ARG A 31 20.32 -39.89 15.64
C ARG A 31 21.01 -39.01 14.59
N LEU A 32 21.31 -39.56 13.42
CA LEU A 32 21.90 -38.82 12.29
C LEU A 32 20.90 -37.80 11.76
N ILE A 33 19.64 -38.22 11.55
CA ILE A 33 18.56 -37.35 11.08
C ILE A 33 18.35 -36.19 12.07
N ILE A 34 18.27 -36.49 13.37
CA ILE A 34 18.13 -35.48 14.43
C ILE A 34 19.32 -34.51 14.44
N LEU A 35 20.55 -35.01 14.32
CA LEU A 35 21.76 -34.17 14.34
C LEU A 35 21.79 -33.22 13.13
N VAL A 36 21.53 -33.72 11.93
CA VAL A 36 21.49 -32.90 10.70
C VAL A 36 20.39 -31.85 10.80
N THR A 37 19.21 -32.23 11.30
CA THR A 37 18.09 -31.30 11.51
C THR A 37 18.45 -30.23 12.54
N LEU A 38 19.08 -30.61 13.65
CA LEU A 38 19.49 -29.67 14.70
C LEU A 38 20.55 -28.68 14.18
N MET A 39 21.50 -29.14 13.36
CA MET A 39 22.49 -28.28 12.71
C MET A 39 21.84 -27.29 11.74
N ALA A 40 20.86 -27.74 10.95
CA ALA A 40 20.12 -26.87 10.05
C ALA A 40 19.31 -25.81 10.82
N LEU A 41 18.67 -26.19 11.93
CA LEU A 41 17.97 -25.26 12.81
C LEU A 41 18.91 -24.22 13.42
N LEU A 42 20.06 -24.66 13.95
CA LEU A 42 21.05 -23.76 14.52
C LEU A 42 21.60 -22.79 13.47
N ALA A 43 21.90 -23.28 12.27
CA ALA A 43 22.33 -22.44 11.14
C ALA A 43 21.26 -21.39 10.78
N ALA A 44 19.98 -21.74 10.77
CA ALA A 44 18.89 -20.81 10.48
C ALA A 44 18.73 -19.72 11.54
N VAL A 45 18.87 -20.08 12.83
CA VAL A 45 18.86 -19.10 13.93
C VAL A 45 20.05 -18.16 13.81
N VAL A 46 21.26 -18.69 13.62
CA VAL A 46 22.48 -17.86 13.45
C VAL A 46 22.34 -16.94 12.25
N PHE A 47 21.87 -17.45 11.10
CA PHE A 47 21.61 -16.65 9.90
C PHE A 47 20.60 -15.54 10.16
N SER A 48 19.52 -15.84 10.91
CA SER A 48 18.50 -14.86 11.28
C SER A 48 19.00 -13.80 12.28
N LEU A 49 20.04 -14.08 13.06
CA LEU A 49 20.65 -13.10 13.97
C LEU A 49 21.69 -12.23 13.25
N LEU A 50 22.37 -12.77 12.24
CA LEU A 50 23.33 -12.03 11.42
C LEU A 50 22.67 -11.15 10.35
N SER A 51 21.47 -11.51 9.90
CA SER A 51 20.75 -10.76 8.87
C SER A 51 20.30 -9.40 9.42
N PRO A 52 20.53 -8.28 8.68
CA PRO A 52 20.12 -6.97 9.15
C PRO A 52 18.60 -6.89 9.32
N PRO A 53 18.10 -6.25 10.40
CA PRO A 53 16.67 -6.05 10.57
C PRO A 53 16.13 -5.14 9.47
N VAL A 54 14.92 -5.44 9.01
CA VAL A 54 14.18 -4.57 8.09
C VAL A 54 12.88 -4.18 8.78
N TYR A 55 12.63 -2.89 8.82
CA TYR A 55 11.44 -2.27 9.38
C TYR A 55 10.53 -1.84 8.24
N ARG A 56 9.22 -1.98 8.45
CA ARG A 56 8.19 -1.52 7.54
C ARG A 56 7.33 -0.48 8.23
N VAL A 57 7.06 0.61 7.53
CA VAL A 57 6.05 1.58 7.89
C VAL A 57 4.94 1.58 6.85
N GLU A 58 3.72 1.87 7.26
CA GLU A 58 2.54 1.84 6.40
C GLU A 58 1.73 3.12 6.58
N THR A 59 1.05 3.54 5.51
CA THR A 59 0.14 4.68 5.53
C THR A 59 -0.98 4.45 4.53
N LEU A 60 -2.13 5.06 4.81
CA LEU A 60 -3.27 5.06 3.91
C LEU A 60 -3.43 6.43 3.28
N VAL A 61 -3.32 6.47 1.95
CA VAL A 61 -3.49 7.67 1.14
C VAL A 61 -4.85 7.64 0.46
N GLU A 62 -5.65 8.68 0.69
CA GLU A 62 -6.90 8.92 -0.03
C GLU A 62 -6.61 9.71 -1.30
N LEU A 63 -6.97 9.10 -2.43
CA LEU A 63 -6.95 9.75 -3.72
C LEU A 63 -8.30 10.39 -4.00
N ASP A 64 -8.28 11.64 -4.47
CA ASP A 64 -9.48 12.25 -5.03
C ASP A 64 -9.85 11.60 -6.36
N ASN A 65 -11.15 11.39 -6.57
CA ASN A 65 -11.75 10.81 -7.77
C ASN A 65 -12.88 11.70 -8.33
N THR A 66 -12.97 12.95 -7.87
CA THR A 66 -14.10 13.83 -8.19
C THR A 66 -13.97 14.48 -9.57
N ASP A 67 -12.76 14.60 -10.12
CA ASP A 67 -12.50 15.15 -11.46
C ASP A 67 -12.12 14.01 -12.44
N PRO A 68 -12.69 13.87 -13.65
CA PRO A 68 -12.27 12.88 -14.65
C PRO A 68 -10.80 12.98 -15.07
N GLU A 69 -10.18 14.15 -14.84
CA GLU A 69 -8.74 14.42 -14.98
C GLU A 69 -7.91 13.98 -13.76
N SER A 70 -8.53 13.35 -12.76
CA SER A 70 -7.82 12.83 -11.57
C SER A 70 -6.91 11.69 -11.97
N PHE A 71 -5.69 11.67 -11.39
CA PHE A 71 -4.75 10.56 -11.56
C PHE A 71 -5.44 9.24 -11.22
N LYS A 72 -5.21 8.23 -12.05
CA LYS A 72 -5.69 6.88 -11.79
C LYS A 72 -4.93 6.29 -10.59
N PRO A 73 -5.55 5.38 -9.80
CA PRO A 73 -4.85 4.69 -8.73
C PRO A 73 -3.54 4.03 -9.16
N ASN A 74 -3.45 3.54 -10.39
CA ASN A 74 -2.23 2.96 -10.94
C ASN A 74 -1.09 3.98 -11.11
N GLU A 75 -1.40 5.19 -11.56
CA GLU A 75 -0.39 6.25 -11.73
C GLU A 75 0.13 6.72 -10.37
N ALA A 76 -0.76 6.85 -9.39
CA ALA A 76 -0.38 7.16 -8.02
C ALA A 76 0.53 6.07 -7.42
N LYS A 77 0.20 4.80 -7.65
CA LYS A 77 1.06 3.66 -7.28
C LYS A 77 2.45 3.77 -7.91
N GLU A 78 2.53 3.96 -9.23
CA GLU A 78 3.82 4.06 -9.94
C GLU A 78 4.69 5.21 -9.44
N VAL A 79 4.08 6.35 -9.12
CA VAL A 79 4.81 7.51 -8.57
C VAL A 79 5.31 7.23 -7.15
N LEU A 80 4.49 6.60 -6.30
CA LEU A 80 4.87 6.24 -4.93
C LEU A 80 6.00 5.20 -4.89
N GLU A 81 6.00 4.26 -5.83
CA GLU A 81 7.08 3.26 -5.99
C GLU A 81 8.30 3.81 -6.76
N SER A 82 8.22 5.04 -7.25
CA SER A 82 9.27 5.60 -8.10
C SER A 82 10.55 5.90 -7.32
N ARG A 83 11.68 5.50 -7.91
CA ARG A 83 13.01 5.85 -7.40
C ARG A 83 13.27 7.36 -7.39
N ALA A 84 12.65 8.10 -8.31
CA ALA A 84 12.80 9.55 -8.41
C ALA A 84 12.21 10.27 -7.19
N LEU A 85 11.02 9.84 -6.73
CA LEU A 85 10.40 10.39 -5.52
C LEU A 85 11.24 10.09 -4.28
N LEU A 86 11.71 8.85 -4.14
CA LEU A 86 12.60 8.44 -3.05
C LEU A 86 13.88 9.26 -3.03
N ALA A 87 14.56 9.40 -4.18
CA ALA A 87 15.80 10.18 -4.27
C ALA A 87 15.58 11.65 -3.87
N LYS A 88 14.48 12.26 -4.32
CA LYS A 88 14.12 13.63 -3.94
C LYS A 88 13.82 13.76 -2.44
N ALA A 89 13.18 12.75 -1.84
CA ALA A 89 12.92 12.74 -0.40
C ALA A 89 14.24 12.65 0.40
N LEU A 90 15.15 11.76 0.02
CA LEU A 90 16.46 11.60 0.64
C LEU A 90 17.31 12.88 0.55
N GLU A 91 17.35 13.50 -0.63
CA GLU A 91 18.05 14.77 -0.86
C GLU A 91 17.51 15.87 0.05
N GLN A 92 16.19 16.04 0.14
CA GLN A 92 15.58 17.08 0.98
C GLN A 92 15.73 16.80 2.49
N LEU A 93 15.93 15.54 2.89
CA LEU A 93 16.24 15.18 4.27
C LEU A 93 17.75 15.25 4.57
N SER A 94 18.59 15.54 3.56
CA SER A 94 20.06 15.53 3.69
C SER A 94 20.60 14.19 4.20
N LEU A 95 19.96 13.08 3.79
CA LEU A 95 20.32 11.72 4.16
C LEU A 95 21.26 11.13 3.08
N GLU A 96 22.54 10.91 3.43
CA GLU A 96 23.54 10.29 2.55
C GLU A 96 23.48 8.75 2.62
N VAL A 97 22.32 8.18 2.29
CA VAL A 97 22.09 6.72 2.27
C VAL A 97 21.81 6.24 0.85
N ASP A 98 22.24 5.02 0.54
CA ASP A 98 21.97 4.38 -0.75
C ASP A 98 20.45 4.15 -0.88
N PRO A 99 19.77 4.68 -1.92
CA PRO A 99 18.35 4.47 -2.14
C PRO A 99 17.92 3.00 -2.19
N SER A 100 18.85 2.10 -2.52
CA SER A 100 18.60 0.66 -2.62
C SER A 100 18.30 -0.01 -1.28
N ILE A 101 18.55 0.66 -0.15
CA ILE A 101 18.16 0.15 1.18
C ILE A 101 16.65 0.29 1.43
N PHE A 102 15.98 1.14 0.65
CA PHE A 102 14.56 1.39 0.77
C PHE A 102 13.78 0.63 -0.31
N GLU A 103 12.71 -0.02 0.11
CA GLU A 103 11.78 -0.72 -0.80
C GLU A 103 10.39 -0.12 -0.61
N ALA A 104 9.94 0.63 -1.61
CA ALA A 104 8.63 1.28 -1.64
C ALA A 104 7.63 0.39 -2.37
N GLU A 105 6.46 0.18 -1.78
CA GLU A 105 5.38 -0.63 -2.34
C GLU A 105 4.04 0.10 -2.18
N GLY A 106 3.25 0.12 -3.26
CA GLY A 106 1.90 0.66 -3.29
C GLY A 106 0.87 -0.44 -3.57
N GLU A 107 -0.05 -0.64 -2.63
CA GLU A 107 -1.18 -1.55 -2.79
C GLU A 107 -2.48 -0.75 -3.00
N ILE A 108 -3.14 -0.99 -4.12
CA ILE A 108 -4.44 -0.38 -4.42
C ILE A 108 -5.51 -1.17 -3.67
N VAL A 109 -6.24 -0.49 -2.80
CA VAL A 109 -7.33 -1.10 -2.04
C VAL A 109 -8.55 -1.21 -2.97
N LYS A 110 -8.92 -2.46 -3.28
CA LYS A 110 -10.02 -2.77 -4.22
C LYS A 110 -11.32 -2.06 -3.83
N ASP A 111 -12.06 -1.61 -4.84
CA ASP A 111 -13.35 -0.94 -4.70
C ASP A 111 -13.32 0.33 -3.81
N THR A 112 -12.14 0.94 -3.66
CA THR A 112 -11.95 2.20 -2.92
C THR A 112 -11.00 3.15 -3.66
N ASN A 113 -10.96 4.40 -3.22
CA ASN A 113 -9.98 5.39 -3.69
C ASN A 113 -8.72 5.42 -2.81
N TYR A 114 -8.45 4.35 -2.06
CA TYR A 114 -7.33 4.29 -1.13
C TYR A 114 -6.14 3.55 -1.73
N ILE A 115 -4.96 4.09 -1.49
CA ILE A 115 -3.68 3.40 -1.71
C ILE A 115 -3.03 3.20 -0.36
N LYS A 116 -2.74 1.95 -0.04
CA LYS A 116 -1.87 1.60 1.06
C LYS A 116 -0.43 1.72 0.56
N PHE A 117 0.30 2.68 1.10
CA PHE A 117 1.73 2.81 0.83
C PHE A 117 2.52 2.19 1.97
N SER A 118 3.54 1.42 1.62
CA SER A 118 4.50 0.89 2.59
C SER A 118 5.92 1.16 2.14
N LEU A 119 6.76 1.52 3.11
CA LEU A 119 8.19 1.69 2.90
C LEU A 119 8.93 0.76 3.85
N GLU A 120 9.85 -0.02 3.30
CA GLU A 120 10.78 -0.82 4.08
C GLU A 120 12.16 -0.17 4.12
N GLY A 121 12.83 -0.23 5.26
CA GLY A 121 14.19 0.28 5.44
C GLY A 121 14.91 -0.38 6.61
N ARG A 122 16.19 -0.06 6.79
CA ARG A 122 17.04 -0.67 7.83
C ARG A 122 16.95 0.03 9.19
N ASP A 123 16.76 1.34 9.16
CA ASP A 123 16.63 2.16 10.36
C ASP A 123 15.17 2.61 10.55
N PRO A 124 14.57 2.40 11.73
CA PRO A 124 13.16 2.71 11.96
C PRO A 124 12.87 4.22 11.87
N GLU A 125 13.75 5.09 12.39
CA GLU A 125 13.53 6.54 12.39
C GLU A 125 13.70 7.13 10.99
N GLU A 126 14.77 6.73 10.28
CA GLU A 126 14.99 7.15 8.90
C GLU A 126 13.84 6.67 7.99
N THR A 127 13.37 5.43 8.17
CA THR A 127 12.28 4.89 7.33
C THR A 127 10.99 5.67 7.52
N THR A 128 10.62 6.00 8.76
CA THR A 128 9.45 6.85 9.03
C THR A 128 9.62 8.23 8.41
N ALA A 129 10.77 8.88 8.62
CA ALA A 129 11.04 10.23 8.10
C ALA A 129 11.02 10.27 6.56
N VAL A 130 11.61 9.27 5.90
CA VAL A 130 11.62 9.16 4.44
C VAL A 130 10.21 8.89 3.91
N ALA A 131 9.44 8.00 4.55
CA ALA A 131 8.06 7.75 4.16
C ALA A 131 7.20 9.02 4.27
N ASP A 132 7.27 9.71 5.41
CA ASP A 132 6.57 10.99 5.63
C ASP A 132 6.95 12.01 4.55
N LYS A 133 8.24 12.11 4.23
CA LYS A 133 8.73 13.06 3.24
C LYS A 133 8.30 12.71 1.81
N MET A 134 8.35 11.43 1.45
CA MET A 134 7.86 10.95 0.15
C MET A 134 6.37 11.25 -0.02
N LEU A 135 5.56 10.98 1.01
CA LEU A 135 4.13 11.29 0.99
C LEU A 135 3.89 12.79 0.87
N ALA A 136 4.62 13.61 1.62
CA ALA A 136 4.50 15.07 1.54
C ALA A 136 4.81 15.57 0.12
N LEU A 137 5.88 15.08 -0.51
CA LEU A 137 6.24 15.44 -1.89
C LEU A 137 5.21 14.94 -2.91
N PHE A 138 4.71 13.72 -2.72
CA PHE A 138 3.66 13.15 -3.56
C PHE A 138 2.38 13.99 -3.49
N LEU A 139 1.91 14.30 -2.28
CA LEU A 139 0.73 15.14 -2.05
C LEU A 139 0.94 16.56 -2.54
N GLU A 140 2.16 17.10 -2.42
CA GLU A 140 2.48 18.44 -2.91
C GLU A 140 2.31 18.54 -4.42
N GLU A 141 2.88 17.59 -5.17
CA GLU A 141 2.76 17.54 -6.63
C GLU A 141 1.30 17.26 -7.05
N ARG A 142 0.65 16.29 -6.38
CA ARG A 142 -0.76 15.95 -6.62
C ARG A 142 -1.70 17.13 -6.41
N ASN A 143 -1.50 17.86 -5.32
CA ASN A 143 -2.35 19.00 -4.96
C ASN A 143 -1.91 20.30 -5.64
N ARG A 144 -0.92 20.30 -6.56
CA ARG A 144 -0.51 21.51 -7.29
C ARG A 144 -1.66 22.05 -8.13
N VAL A 145 -2.24 21.21 -8.99
CA VAL A 145 -3.38 21.59 -9.85
C VAL A 145 -4.59 21.98 -9.00
N TYR A 146 -4.83 21.27 -7.90
CA TYR A 146 -5.86 21.62 -6.93
C TYR A 146 -5.65 23.04 -6.36
N ARG A 147 -4.44 23.37 -5.89
CA ARG A 147 -4.10 24.69 -5.36
C ARG A 147 -4.24 25.79 -6.41
N GLU A 148 -3.81 25.53 -7.64
CA GLU A 148 -3.94 26.46 -8.76
C GLU A 148 -5.40 26.77 -9.09
N LYS A 149 -6.30 25.76 -9.10
CA LYS A 149 -7.74 25.96 -9.33
C LYS A 149 -8.43 26.63 -8.14
N LEU A 150 -7.98 26.36 -6.91
CA LEU A 150 -8.63 26.79 -5.68
C LEU A 150 -8.37 28.26 -5.33
N ALA A 151 -7.19 28.79 -5.64
CA ALA A 151 -6.86 30.20 -5.41
C ALA A 151 -7.85 31.19 -6.05
N PRO A 152 -8.13 31.15 -7.38
CA PRO A 152 -9.06 32.08 -8.01
C PRO A 152 -10.50 31.87 -7.55
N LEU A 153 -10.89 30.64 -7.21
CA LEU A 153 -12.24 30.35 -6.70
C LEU A 153 -12.46 30.99 -5.33
N LYS A 154 -11.48 30.90 -4.43
CA LYS A 154 -11.52 31.56 -3.11
C LYS A 154 -11.53 33.07 -3.24
N GLU A 155 -10.68 33.63 -4.10
CA GLU A 155 -10.64 35.06 -4.35
C GLU A 155 -11.98 35.59 -4.88
N ASN A 156 -12.57 34.92 -5.88
CA ASN A 156 -13.89 35.28 -6.41
C ASN A 156 -14.99 35.20 -5.34
N LEU A 157 -14.96 34.17 -4.49
CA LEU A 157 -15.95 34.02 -3.41
C LEU A 157 -15.79 35.15 -2.37
N GLU A 158 -14.56 35.50 -2.02
CA GLU A 158 -14.27 36.61 -1.11
C GLU A 158 -14.77 37.94 -1.68
N GLN A 159 -14.51 38.21 -2.97
CA GLN A 159 -15.02 39.40 -3.65
C GLN A 159 -16.56 39.47 -3.61
N ILE A 160 -17.25 38.37 -3.98
CA ILE A 160 -18.72 38.32 -3.93
C ILE A 160 -19.24 38.51 -2.50
N SER A 161 -18.56 37.94 -1.50
CA SER A 161 -18.95 38.11 -0.09
C SER A 161 -18.84 39.57 0.35
N GLN A 162 -17.78 40.29 -0.07
CA GLN A 162 -17.61 41.70 0.21
C GLN A 162 -18.66 42.56 -0.51
N ASP A 163 -19.00 42.23 -1.76
CA ASP A 163 -20.04 42.95 -2.51
C ASP A 163 -21.43 42.75 -1.89
N LEU A 164 -21.73 41.54 -1.41
CA LEU A 164 -22.96 41.27 -0.66
C LEU A 164 -23.02 42.05 0.66
N GLU A 165 -21.91 42.18 1.37
CA GLU A 165 -21.81 42.96 2.61
C GLU A 165 -21.99 44.46 2.35
N ARG A 166 -21.30 45.01 1.34
CA ARG A 166 -21.47 46.40 0.89
C ARG A 166 -22.91 46.69 0.51
N GLY A 167 -23.53 45.81 -0.27
CA GLY A 167 -24.95 45.92 -0.63
C GLY A 167 -25.89 45.92 0.58
N SER A 168 -25.54 45.22 1.67
CA SER A 168 -26.29 45.28 2.93
C SER A 168 -26.15 46.65 3.60
N ILE A 169 -24.94 47.19 3.67
CA ILE A 169 -24.66 48.50 4.27
C ILE A 169 -25.39 49.62 3.50
N ASP A 170 -25.35 49.59 2.18
CA ASP A 170 -26.02 50.59 1.34
C ASP A 170 -27.54 50.55 1.52
N ARG A 171 -28.12 49.37 1.71
CA ARG A 171 -29.54 49.21 2.04
C ARG A 171 -29.89 49.89 3.37
N ASP A 172 -29.09 49.67 4.41
CA ASP A 172 -29.33 50.28 5.73
C ASP A 172 -29.25 51.80 5.67
N ARG A 173 -28.31 52.34 4.87
CA ARG A 173 -28.22 53.78 4.56
C ARG A 173 -29.47 54.28 3.85
N ILE A 174 -29.92 53.61 2.80
CA ILE A 174 -31.15 53.96 2.08
C ILE A 174 -32.34 53.95 3.04
N GLN A 175 -32.47 52.93 3.90
CA GLN A 175 -33.50 52.83 4.93
C GLN A 175 -33.50 54.02 5.89
N SER A 176 -32.32 54.49 6.30
CA SER A 176 -32.19 55.67 7.15
C SER A 176 -32.59 56.98 6.45
N ILE A 177 -32.30 57.11 5.15
CA ILE A 177 -32.71 58.26 4.33
C ILE A 177 -34.23 58.27 4.17
N ILE A 178 -34.84 57.12 3.90
CA ILE A 178 -36.31 56.96 3.81
C ILE A 178 -36.97 57.44 5.11
N ALA A 179 -36.49 56.95 6.25
CA ALA A 179 -37.03 57.34 7.56
C ALA A 179 -36.85 58.83 7.88
N SER A 180 -35.89 59.49 7.23
CA SER A 180 -35.67 60.94 7.34
C SER A 180 -36.62 61.72 6.43
N LEU A 181 -36.83 61.25 5.20
CA LEU A 181 -37.77 61.85 4.23
C LEU A 181 -39.23 61.75 4.67
N GLU A 182 -39.62 60.67 5.36
CA GLU A 182 -40.98 60.52 5.92
C GLU A 182 -41.33 61.61 6.95
N LYS A 183 -40.33 62.28 7.54
CA LYS A 183 -40.53 63.34 8.54
C LYS A 183 -40.61 64.74 7.92
N GLU A 184 -40.33 64.90 6.63
CA GLU A 184 -40.45 66.19 5.95
C GLU A 184 -41.88 66.46 5.48
N PRO A 185 -42.33 67.73 5.46
CA PRO A 185 -43.67 68.11 5.01
C PRO A 185 -43.75 68.14 3.47
N LEU A 186 -43.68 66.97 2.83
CA LEU A 186 -43.82 66.79 1.38
C LEU A 186 -45.30 66.73 0.95
N GLY A 187 -45.61 67.19 -0.27
CA GLY A 187 -46.92 66.99 -0.90
C GLY A 187 -47.24 65.50 -1.15
N ASP A 188 -48.51 65.13 -1.25
CA ASP A 188 -48.93 63.72 -1.39
C ASP A 188 -48.45 63.09 -2.71
N ILE A 189 -48.45 63.86 -3.80
CA ILE A 189 -47.98 63.41 -5.13
C ILE A 189 -46.46 63.20 -5.12
N GLU A 190 -45.71 64.10 -4.48
CA GLU A 190 -44.26 63.99 -4.34
C GLU A 190 -43.89 62.74 -3.55
N ARG A 191 -44.59 62.48 -2.44
CA ARG A 191 -44.42 61.26 -1.65
C ARG A 191 -44.69 59.99 -2.47
N GLN A 192 -45.76 59.95 -3.26
CA GLN A 192 -46.04 58.80 -4.13
C GLN A 192 -44.96 58.59 -5.20
N LEU A 193 -44.47 59.67 -5.82
CA LEU A 193 -43.43 59.57 -6.85
C LEU A 193 -42.10 59.08 -6.26
N TYR A 194 -41.69 59.61 -5.10
CA TYR A 194 -40.49 59.16 -4.39
C TYR A 194 -40.59 57.70 -3.96
N ALA A 195 -41.72 57.29 -3.39
CA ALA A 195 -41.95 55.90 -2.98
C ALA A 195 -41.84 54.93 -4.16
N LEU A 196 -42.40 55.30 -5.32
CA LEU A 196 -42.29 54.49 -6.54
C LEU A 196 -40.84 54.39 -7.03
N GLN A 197 -40.12 55.51 -7.14
CA GLN A 197 -38.71 55.54 -7.57
C GLN A 197 -37.82 54.67 -6.67
N LEU A 198 -38.05 54.77 -5.37
CA LEU A 198 -37.34 54.01 -4.36
C LEU A 198 -37.65 52.51 -4.43
N SER A 199 -38.92 52.13 -4.65
CA SER A 199 -39.31 50.73 -4.83
C SER A 199 -38.65 50.09 -6.06
N LEU A 200 -38.51 50.85 -7.15
CA LEU A 200 -37.79 50.44 -8.36
C LEU A 200 -36.29 50.24 -8.09
N LEU A 201 -35.66 51.17 -7.36
CA LEU A 201 -34.26 51.02 -6.97
C LEU A 201 -34.05 49.79 -6.08
N GLN A 202 -34.92 49.58 -5.08
CA GLN A 202 -34.85 48.43 -4.20
C GLN A 202 -35.07 47.11 -4.94
N SER A 203 -35.97 47.06 -5.91
CA SER A 203 -36.22 45.85 -6.70
C SER A 203 -35.02 45.50 -7.58
N MET A 204 -34.39 46.49 -8.21
CA MET A 204 -33.15 46.31 -8.98
C MET A 204 -32.00 45.80 -8.10
N GLN A 205 -31.76 46.42 -6.94
CA GLN A 205 -30.73 45.97 -6.00
C GLN A 205 -31.01 44.58 -5.43
N ALA A 206 -32.28 44.27 -5.15
CA ALA A 206 -32.67 42.94 -4.69
C ALA A 206 -32.36 41.87 -5.75
N GLN A 207 -32.61 42.17 -7.03
CA GLN A 207 -32.33 41.26 -8.13
C GLN A 207 -30.83 41.02 -8.32
N GLU A 208 -30.01 42.07 -8.26
CA GLU A 208 -28.54 41.96 -8.28
C GLU A 208 -28.02 41.11 -7.12
N ARG A 209 -28.51 41.36 -5.90
CA ARG A 209 -28.13 40.58 -4.71
C ARG A 209 -28.49 39.11 -4.83
N VAL A 210 -29.68 38.80 -5.35
CA VAL A 210 -30.08 37.41 -5.60
C VAL A 210 -29.14 36.76 -6.62
N GLY A 211 -28.74 37.49 -7.67
CA GLY A 211 -27.75 37.01 -8.64
C GLY A 211 -26.39 36.68 -8.00
N LEU A 212 -25.85 37.62 -7.22
CA LEU A 212 -24.60 37.41 -6.47
C LEU A 212 -24.71 36.26 -5.47
N MET A 213 -25.85 36.11 -4.79
CA MET A 213 -26.08 35.01 -3.85
C MET A 213 -26.12 33.65 -4.56
N VAL A 214 -26.79 33.56 -5.71
CA VAL A 214 -26.79 32.33 -6.52
C VAL A 214 -25.37 31.99 -6.98
N GLN A 215 -24.61 33.00 -7.43
CA GLN A 215 -23.21 32.82 -7.80
C GLN A 215 -22.36 32.35 -6.61
N TYR A 216 -22.51 33.00 -5.45
CA TYR A 216 -21.86 32.62 -4.19
C TYR A 216 -22.13 31.16 -3.85
N LEU A 217 -23.40 30.74 -3.84
CA LEU A 217 -23.78 29.35 -3.55
C LEU A 217 -23.21 28.38 -4.57
N SER A 218 -23.20 28.73 -5.86
CA SER A 218 -22.61 27.88 -6.90
C SER A 218 -21.09 27.73 -6.77
N LEU A 219 -20.38 28.79 -6.35
CA LEU A 219 -18.95 28.73 -6.10
C LEU A 219 -18.65 27.96 -4.82
N GLN A 220 -19.45 28.13 -3.78
CA GLN A 220 -19.37 27.37 -2.54
C GLN A 220 -19.56 25.87 -2.80
N ASP A 221 -20.53 25.50 -3.64
CA ASP A 221 -20.75 24.11 -4.05
C ASP A 221 -19.55 23.54 -4.82
N LYS A 222 -19.03 24.29 -5.80
CA LYS A 222 -17.80 23.92 -6.54
C LYS A 222 -16.59 23.78 -5.62
N LEU A 223 -16.47 24.60 -4.59
CA LEU A 223 -15.38 24.48 -3.60
C LEU A 223 -15.58 23.28 -2.69
N SER A 224 -16.82 22.95 -2.34
CA SER A 224 -17.15 21.82 -1.47
C SER A 224 -16.98 20.48 -2.18
N SER A 225 -17.09 20.44 -3.51
CA SER A 225 -16.81 19.23 -4.29
C SER A 225 -15.32 18.99 -4.53
N LEU A 226 -14.49 20.04 -4.43
CA LEU A 226 -13.04 19.94 -4.59
C LEU A 226 -12.37 19.38 -3.32
N HIS A 227 -11.99 18.11 -3.36
CA HIS A 227 -11.27 17.44 -2.27
C HIS A 227 -9.78 17.24 -2.62
N PRO A 228 -8.83 17.69 -1.79
CA PRO A 228 -7.42 17.40 -2.05
C PRO A 228 -7.13 15.93 -1.73
N ALA A 229 -6.12 15.37 -2.39
CA ALA A 229 -5.54 14.11 -1.93
C ALA A 229 -4.95 14.33 -0.52
N ARG A 230 -5.19 13.38 0.39
CA ARG A 230 -4.75 13.48 1.78
C ARG A 230 -4.34 12.12 2.33
N VAL A 231 -3.47 12.18 3.32
CA VAL A 231 -3.15 11.02 4.16
C VAL A 231 -4.23 10.92 5.24
N ILE A 232 -4.85 9.75 5.37
CA ILE A 232 -5.91 9.52 6.37
C ILE A 232 -5.30 9.36 7.75
N ASP A 233 -4.36 8.41 7.85
CA ASP A 233 -3.60 8.15 9.05
C ASP A 233 -2.13 8.42 8.73
N GLY A 234 -1.47 9.21 9.58
CA GLY A 234 -0.03 9.45 9.48
C GLY A 234 0.76 8.13 9.43
N VAL A 235 2.05 8.22 9.14
CA VAL A 235 2.87 7.01 8.99
C VAL A 235 2.81 6.16 10.27
N SER A 236 2.49 4.88 10.11
CA SER A 236 2.35 3.94 11.20
C SER A 236 3.68 3.74 11.94
N PRO A 237 3.64 3.30 13.22
CA PRO A 237 4.86 2.94 13.93
C PRO A 237 5.65 1.86 13.19
N PRO A 238 6.98 1.97 13.10
CA PRO A 238 7.81 1.02 12.36
C PRO A 238 7.74 -0.39 12.98
N GLU A 239 7.36 -1.37 12.17
CA GLU A 239 7.29 -2.78 12.58
C GLU A 239 8.45 -3.58 11.98
N LYS A 240 9.09 -4.44 12.79
CA LYS A 240 10.17 -5.32 12.30
C LYS A 240 9.60 -6.48 11.49
N VAL A 241 9.73 -6.41 10.16
CA VAL A 241 9.18 -7.41 9.23
C VAL A 241 10.18 -8.49 8.81
N ARG A 242 11.48 -8.22 8.89
CA ARG A 242 12.54 -9.21 8.60
C ARG A 242 13.65 -9.16 9.68
N PRO A 243 14.37 -10.28 9.90
CA PRO A 243 14.11 -11.62 9.35
C PRO A 243 12.95 -12.33 10.05
N ARG A 244 12.18 -13.12 9.30
CA ARG A 244 11.02 -13.89 9.81
C ARG A 244 11.49 -15.16 10.51
N LEU A 245 11.90 -15.03 11.77
CA LEU A 245 12.53 -16.12 12.54
C LEU A 245 11.72 -17.41 12.50
N PHE A 246 10.42 -17.35 12.80
CA PHE A 246 9.54 -18.52 12.81
C PHE A 246 9.50 -19.24 11.46
N LEU A 247 9.38 -18.49 10.37
CA LEU A 247 9.35 -19.04 9.01
C LEU A 247 10.70 -19.68 8.65
N ASN A 248 11.80 -18.99 8.93
CA ASN A 248 13.15 -19.49 8.64
C ASN A 248 13.44 -20.78 9.40
N VAL A 249 13.06 -20.84 10.67
CA VAL A 249 13.20 -22.03 11.53
C VAL A 249 12.35 -23.19 11.00
N ALA A 250 11.09 -22.93 10.59
CA ALA A 250 10.23 -23.96 10.03
C ALA A 250 10.78 -24.52 8.71
N VAL A 251 11.23 -23.64 7.80
CA VAL A 251 11.86 -24.04 6.53
C VAL A 251 13.13 -24.86 6.79
N ALA A 252 13.96 -24.43 7.73
CA ALA A 252 15.18 -25.16 8.11
C ALA A 252 14.89 -26.52 8.76
N ALA A 253 13.80 -26.65 9.52
CA ALA A 253 13.37 -27.92 10.08
C ALA A 253 12.99 -28.90 8.96
N VAL A 254 12.19 -28.45 7.98
CA VAL A 254 11.77 -29.28 6.84
C VAL A 254 12.97 -29.67 5.99
N LEU A 255 13.81 -28.71 5.60
CA LEU A 255 15.02 -28.98 4.82
C LEU A 255 16.01 -29.88 5.56
N GLY A 256 16.19 -29.65 6.86
CA GLY A 256 17.05 -30.46 7.71
C GLY A 256 16.57 -31.91 7.84
N LEU A 257 15.26 -32.12 8.00
CA LEU A 257 14.66 -33.46 8.01
C LEU A 257 14.82 -34.15 6.65
N MET A 258 14.50 -33.45 5.54
CA MET A 258 14.64 -34.01 4.20
C MET A 258 16.09 -34.39 3.89
N LEU A 259 17.04 -33.51 4.15
CA LEU A 259 18.46 -33.80 3.96
C LEU A 259 18.93 -34.94 4.87
N GLY A 260 18.47 -34.94 6.12
CA GLY A 260 18.75 -35.99 7.10
C GLY A 260 18.27 -37.36 6.64
N THR A 261 17.05 -37.47 6.09
CA THR A 261 16.52 -38.74 5.56
C THR A 261 17.29 -39.19 4.33
N PHE A 262 17.62 -38.29 3.40
CA PHE A 262 18.43 -38.62 2.21
C PHE A 262 19.83 -39.13 2.59
N VAL A 263 20.53 -38.45 3.50
CA VAL A 263 21.85 -38.88 3.96
C VAL A 263 21.77 -40.23 4.69
N ALA A 264 20.72 -40.43 5.50
CA ALA A 264 20.53 -41.68 6.22
C ALA A 264 20.35 -42.87 5.26
N LEU A 265 19.47 -42.71 4.26
CA LEU A 265 19.21 -43.73 3.25
C LEU A 265 20.43 -44.00 2.35
N GLY A 266 21.11 -42.94 1.90
CA GLY A 266 22.33 -43.06 1.10
C GLY A 266 23.44 -43.79 1.86
N ARG A 267 23.61 -43.50 3.16
CA ARG A 267 24.55 -44.22 4.03
C ARG A 267 24.16 -45.69 4.19
N THR A 268 22.88 -46.02 4.33
CA THR A 268 22.44 -47.42 4.39
C THR A 268 22.70 -48.16 3.08
N TRP A 269 22.47 -47.52 1.93
CA TRP A 269 22.72 -48.12 0.62
C TRP A 269 24.20 -48.42 0.39
N TRP A 270 25.09 -47.48 0.71
CA TRP A 270 26.54 -47.65 0.56
C TRP A 270 27.13 -48.75 1.46
N ASN A 271 26.53 -48.95 2.64
CA ASN A 271 26.99 -49.96 3.59
C ASN A 271 26.36 -51.35 3.37
N ARG A 272 25.61 -51.56 2.27
CA ARG A 272 25.13 -52.90 1.90
C ARG A 272 26.34 -53.75 1.47
N PRO A 273 26.68 -54.85 2.17
CA PRO A 273 27.70 -55.75 1.68
C PRO A 273 27.23 -56.31 0.34
N ALA A 274 28.10 -56.29 -0.67
CA ALA A 274 27.85 -57.02 -1.91
C ALA A 274 27.77 -58.50 -1.55
N THR A 275 26.56 -59.05 -1.45
CA THR A 275 26.34 -60.49 -1.39
C THR A 275 26.68 -61.08 -2.75
N GLY A 276 27.98 -61.23 -2.98
CA GLY A 276 28.53 -62.19 -3.91
C GLY A 276 28.98 -63.41 -3.11
N GLU A 277 28.05 -64.32 -2.82
CA GLU A 277 28.44 -65.69 -2.49
C GLU A 277 27.98 -66.60 -3.62
N GLY A 278 28.93 -66.85 -4.53
CA GLY A 278 28.91 -68.05 -5.34
C GLY A 278 29.03 -69.26 -4.40
N VAL A 279 28.02 -70.13 -4.42
CA VAL A 279 28.14 -71.48 -3.88
C VAL A 279 28.52 -72.39 -5.05
N GLU A 280 29.80 -72.39 -5.43
CA GLU A 280 30.38 -73.50 -6.17
C GLU A 280 30.80 -74.61 -5.20
N ALA A 281 30.22 -75.78 -5.45
CA ALA A 281 30.83 -77.11 -5.47
C ALA A 281 31.74 -77.59 -4.30
N ARG A 282 31.30 -78.73 -3.74
CA ARG A 282 32.00 -79.91 -3.15
C ARG A 282 31.35 -80.27 -1.81
N GLU A 283 31.02 -81.52 -1.46
CA GLU A 283 31.42 -82.85 -1.93
C GLU A 283 30.53 -83.92 -1.25
N GLY A 284 30.51 -85.15 -1.78
CA GLY A 284 30.05 -86.36 -1.09
C GLY A 284 28.96 -87.10 -1.86
N GLY A 285 29.20 -88.17 -2.62
CA GLY A 285 30.18 -89.22 -2.42
C GLY A 285 29.61 -90.36 -1.57
N ARG A 286 28.60 -91.06 -2.08
CA ARG A 286 28.39 -92.53 -2.00
C ARG A 286 27.17 -92.95 -2.81
#